data_AF-A0AAV1KQA3-F1
#
_entry.id   AF-A0AAV1KQA3-F1
#
_cell.length_a   1.000
_cell.length_b   1.000
_cell.length_c   1.000
_cell.angle_alpha   90.00
_cell.angle_beta   90.00
_cell.angle_gamma   90.00
#
_symmetry.space_group_name_H-M   'P 1'
#
loop_
_entity.id
_entity.type
_entity.pdbx_description
1 polymer ?
#
loop_
_entity_poly.entity_id
_entity_poly.type
_entity_poly.pdbx_seq_one_letter_code
_entity_poly.pdbx_strand_id
1 'polypeptide(L)' 'MANSNGNFIKRKRSANWDALEKSLLKSCMKEFVSIIENKNTDTNTNKSKTIAWQKVMKRFVKYHVYEFCFTFLVCKL' A
#
# COMPACT_ATOMS: atom_id res chain seq x y z
N MET A 1 -36.32 34.30 -4.57
CA MET A 1 -35.00 33.84 -4.12
C MET A 1 -35.16 33.21 -2.74
N ALA A 2 -35.12 31.88 -2.63
CA ALA A 2 -35.09 31.19 -1.34
C ALA A 2 -34.03 30.08 -1.42
N ASN A 3 -33.05 30.19 -0.53
CA ASN A 3 -31.80 29.43 -0.45
C ASN A 3 -32.04 28.05 0.18
N SER A 4 -31.74 26.97 -0.56
CA SER A 4 -31.83 25.59 -0.09
C SER A 4 -30.64 25.25 0.81
N ASN A 5 -30.78 25.44 2.12
CA ASN A 5 -29.81 24.95 3.11
C ASN A 5 -29.95 23.42 3.27
N GLY A 6 -29.39 22.68 2.31
CA GLY A 6 -29.10 21.26 2.47
C GLY A 6 -27.87 21.08 3.34
N ASN A 7 -28.01 20.44 4.51
CA ASN A 7 -26.87 19.96 5.28
C ASN A 7 -26.19 18.83 4.49
N PHE A 8 -25.26 19.21 3.61
CA PHE A 8 -24.40 18.25 2.92
C PHE A 8 -23.45 17.63 3.95
N ILE A 9 -23.84 16.48 4.50
CA ILE A 9 -22.91 15.61 5.22
C ILE A 9 -21.83 15.21 4.20
N LYS A 10 -20.72 15.95 4.17
CA LYS A 10 -19.56 15.62 3.35
C LYS A 10 -19.10 14.24 3.80
N ARG A 11 -19.25 13.23 2.93
CA ARG A 11 -18.71 11.89 3.17
C ARG A 11 -17.24 12.03 3.52
N LYS A 12 -16.91 11.77 4.79
CA LYS A 12 -15.54 11.85 5.29
C LYS A 12 -14.78 10.74 4.58
N ARG A 13 -13.89 11.10 3.66
CA ARG A 13 -13.06 10.14 2.94
C ARG A 13 -12.21 9.41 3.97
N SER A 14 -12.42 8.11 4.15
CA SER A 14 -11.53 7.30 4.97
C SER A 14 -10.12 7.37 4.37
N ALA A 15 -9.11 7.32 5.24
CA ALA A 15 -7.73 7.31 4.78
C ALA A 15 -7.53 6.08 3.89
N ASN A 16 -7.11 6.30 2.64
CA ASN A 16 -6.93 5.22 1.66
C ASN A 16 -5.78 4.26 2.03
N TRP A 17 -4.94 4.65 3.00
CA TRP A 17 -3.77 3.92 3.47
C TRP A 17 -3.53 4.30 4.92
N ASP A 18 -3.43 3.30 5.79
CA ASP A 18 -3.02 3.51 7.17
C ASP A 18 -1.51 3.86 7.24
N ALA A 19 -1.10 4.55 8.31
CA ALA A 19 0.30 4.86 8.57
C ALA A 19 1.16 3.58 8.68
N LEU A 20 0.60 2.53 9.29
CA LEU A 20 1.25 1.22 9.40
C LEU A 20 1.42 0.56 8.02
N GLU A 21 0.38 0.56 7.20
CA GLU A 21 0.43 0.02 5.84
C GLU A 21 1.46 0.76 4.97
N LYS A 22 1.55 2.09 5.10
CA LYS A 22 2.57 2.89 4.41
C LYS A 22 3.98 2.52 4.85
N SER A 23 4.20 2.32 6.14
CA SER A 23 5.49 1.94 6.69
C SER A 23 5.91 0.54 6.20
N LEU A 24 4.98 -0.41 6.23
CA LEU A 24 5.19 -1.77 5.76
C LEU A 24 5.53 -1.80 4.26
N LEU A 25 4.80 -1.04 3.45
CA LEU A 25 5.07 -0.93 2.02
C LEU A 25 6.47 -0.36 1.75
N LYS A 26 6.86 0.72 2.44
CA LYS A 26 8.19 1.31 2.32
C LYS A 26 9.29 0.31 2.67
N SER A 27 9.09 -0.48 3.73
CA SER A 27 10.02 -1.55 4.11
C SER A 27 10.13 -2.61 3.01
N CYS A 28 9.00 -3.08 2.46
CA CYS A 28 8.97 -4.07 1.39
C CYS A 28 9.63 -3.57 0.09
N MET A 29 9.53 -2.27 -0.18
CA MET A 29 10.10 -1.65 -1.38
C MET A 29 11.60 -1.39 -1.28
N LYS A 30 12.16 -1.22 -0.07
CA LYS A 30 13.54 -0.76 0.17
C LYS A 30 14.59 -1.55 -0.62
N GLU A 31 14.42 -2.87 -0.74
CA GLU A 31 15.35 -3.75 -1.48
C GLU A 31 15.22 -3.65 -3.02
N PHE A 32 14.11 -3.10 -3.52
CA PHE A 32 13.80 -3.03 -4.96
C PHE A 32 13.87 -1.60 -5.51
N VAL A 33 14.14 -0.59 -4.66
CA VAL A 33 14.18 0.82 -5.05
C VAL A 33 15.12 1.06 -6.24
N SER A 34 16.32 0.48 -6.21
CA SER A 34 17.31 0.63 -7.29
C SER A 34 16.84 0.12 -8.65
N ILE A 35 15.96 -0.89 -8.67
CA ILE A 35 15.39 -1.47 -9.88
C ILE A 35 14.16 -0.66 -10.34
N ILE A 36 13.33 -0.25 -9.39
CA ILE A 36 12.07 0.47 -9.63
C ILE A 36 12.33 1.91 -10.07
N GLU A 37 13.23 2.63 -9.39
CA GLU A 37 13.61 4.02 -9.69
C GLU A 37 14.57 4.15 -10.86
N ASN A 38 15.01 3.04 -11.45
CA ASN A 38 15.82 3.07 -12.66
C ASN A 38 15.08 3.86 -13.76
N LYS A 39 15.70 4.90 -14.32
CA LYS A 39 15.08 5.76 -15.33
C LYS A 39 15.01 5.13 -16.73
N ASN A 40 15.74 4.03 -16.96
CA ASN A 40 15.67 3.31 -18.23
C ASN A 40 14.28 2.72 -18.48
N THR A 41 13.80 2.89 -19.70
CA THR A 41 12.48 2.47 -20.17
C THR A 41 12.56 1.31 -21.17
N ASP A 42 13.70 0.65 -21.27
CA ASP A 42 13.89 -0.49 -22.17
C ASP A 42 12.95 -1.64 -21.83
N THR A 43 12.58 -2.44 -22.83
CA THR A 43 11.69 -3.60 -22.66
C THR A 43 12.17 -4.57 -21.57
N ASN A 44 13.49 -4.78 -21.46
CA ASN A 44 14.06 -5.66 -20.45
C ASN A 44 14.02 -5.04 -19.04
N THR A 45 14.26 -3.73 -18.94
CA THR A 45 14.19 -2.96 -17.69
C THR A 45 12.75 -2.88 -17.19
N ASN A 46 11.77 -2.70 -18.08
CA ASN A 46 10.34 -2.72 -17.75
C ASN A 46 9.88 -4.10 -17.25
N LYS A 47 10.32 -5.20 -17.89
CA LYS A 47 10.07 -6.56 -17.38
C LYS A 47 10.62 -6.74 -15.96
N SER A 48 11.84 -6.26 -15.72
CA SER A 48 12.50 -6.34 -14.41
C SER A 48 11.76 -5.52 -13.34
N LYS A 49 11.28 -4.32 -13.69
CA LYS A 49 10.43 -3.49 -12.82
C LYS A 49 9.11 -4.18 -12.48
N THR A 50 8.43 -4.77 -13.47
CA THR A 50 7.18 -5.51 -13.25
C THR A 50 7.40 -6.69 -12.30
N ILE A 51 8.47 -7.46 -12.50
CA ILE A 51 8.82 -8.58 -11.60
C ILE A 51 9.13 -8.07 -10.19
N ALA A 52 9.86 -6.95 -10.06
CA ALA A 52 10.15 -6.33 -8.78
C ALA A 52 8.85 -5.91 -8.05
N TRP A 53 7.91 -5.26 -8.75
CA TRP A 53 6.60 -4.91 -8.20
C TRP A 53 5.78 -6.14 -7.78
N GLN A 54 5.79 -7.22 -8.55
CA GLN A 54 5.14 -8.47 -8.15
C GLN A 54 5.75 -9.07 -6.87
N LYS A 55 7.07 -8.98 -6.70
CA LYS A 55 7.75 -9.40 -5.47
C LYS A 55 7.39 -8.52 -4.28
N VAL A 56 7.36 -7.20 -4.46
CA VAL A 56 6.91 -6.24 -3.43
C VAL A 56 5.48 -6.55 -3.01
N MET A 57 4.57 -6.77 -3.96
CA MET A 57 3.17 -7.10 -3.66
C MET A 57 3.03 -8.42 -2.90
N LYS A 58 3.73 -9.48 -3.33
CA LYS A 58 3.75 -10.76 -2.62
C LYS A 58 4.26 -10.63 -1.18
N ARG A 59 5.34 -9.85 -0.97
CA ARG A 59 5.86 -9.56 0.38
C ARG A 59 4.85 -8.78 1.20
N PHE A 60 4.28 -7.71 0.64
CA PHE A 60 3.31 -6.89 1.33
C PHE A 60 2.09 -7.69 1.78
N VAL A 61 1.50 -8.51 0.90
CA VAL A 61 0.38 -9.41 1.25
C VAL A 61 0.80 -10.42 2.32
N LYS A 62 1.99 -11.03 2.17
CA LYS A 62 2.52 -11.98 3.15
C LYS A 62 2.55 -11.34 4.55
N TYR A 63 3.18 -10.19 4.70
CA TYR A 63 3.30 -9.50 6.00
C TYR A 63 1.97 -8.93 6.52
N HIS A 64 1.09 -8.45 5.64
CA HIS A 64 -0.23 -7.94 6.00
C HIS A 64 -1.12 -9.05 6.58
N VAL A 65 -1.08 -10.25 5.99
CA VAL A 65 -1.78 -11.45 6.52
C VAL A 65 -1.19 -11.89 7.86
N TYR A 66 0.14 -11.84 8.03
CA TYR A 66 0.76 -12.18 9.31
C TYR A 66 0.42 -11.18 10.41
N GLU A 67 0.38 -9.87 10.15
CA GLU A 67 -0.06 -8.87 11.13
C GLU A 67 -1.52 -9.10 11.55
N PHE A 68 -2.41 -9.42 10.60
CA PHE A 68 -3.81 -9.72 10.92
C PHE A 68 -3.95 -10.99 11.79
N CYS A 69 -3.16 -12.04 11.50
CA CYS A 69 -3.12 -13.26 12.33
C CYS A 69 -2.40 -13.06 13.67
N PHE A 70 -1.34 -12.26 13.73
CA PHE A 70 -0.54 -12.03 14.93
C PHE A 70 -1.28 -11.18 15.95
N THR A 71 -2.03 -10.17 15.49
CA THR A 71 -2.89 -9.36 16.39
C THR A 71 -4.04 -10.20 16.96
N PHE A 72 -4.61 -11.12 16.17
CA PHE A 72 -5.63 -12.06 16.66
C PHE A 72 -5.07 -13.14 17.61
N LEU A 73 -3.82 -13.56 17.44
CA LEU A 73 -3.21 -14.58 18.30
C LEU A 73 -2.68 -14.02 19.62
N VAL A 74 -2.17 -12.79 19.64
CA VAL A 74 -1.64 -12.15 20.86
C VAL A 74 -2.77 -11.60 21.75
N CYS A 75 -3.94 -11.25 21.22
CA CYS A 75 -5.08 -10.77 22.03
C CYS A 75 -5.99 -11.88 22.58
N LYS A 76 -5.61 -13.16 22.45
CA LYS A 76 -6.39 -14.31 22.97
C LYS A 76 -5.58 -15.26 23.86
N LEU A 77 -4.43 -14.80 24.37
CA LEU A 77 -3.58 -15.49 25.34
C LEU A 77 -3.51 -14.70 26.64
#